data_AF-A0A0E3Q1S5-F1
#
_entry.id   AF-A0A0E3Q1S5-F1
#
_cell.length_a   1.000
_cell.length_b   1.000
_cell.length_c   1.000
_cell.angle_alpha   90.00
_cell.angle_beta   90.00
_cell.angle_gamma   90.00
#
_symmetry.space_group_name_H-M   'P 1'
#
loop_
_entity.id
_entity.type
_entity.pdbx_description
1 polymer ?
#
loop_
_entity_poly.entity_id
_entity_poly.type
_entity_poly.pdbx_seq_one_letter_code
_entity_poly.pdbx_strand_id
1 'polypeptide(L)'
;MGMTHVIMVDDTKNSLTQGMEISVPVTVIETPAIRVAAIRAYAEDTTGEKAIAEVWATDLDPELKRRIPIPKGENMAETLGNIGKMIEEGKVSDIKAVTYTLPKSLTGVPKKTPDIMESGISARDLNTKFEYAKSILGTLVSITDVFKTGTLVDTAAITIGKGTQGPVKRWGIQLMKGKHSRQGSLRQIGTLGGFGLRRVSWRVPQMGQTGYHQRTEFNKRILKIGSDGEEVTPEGGFMNYGFVRGDYVLIKGSVPGPSKRLIRLRDPIRAKKADLGEPNILHISRESKQG
;
A
#
# COMPACT_ATOMS: atom_id res chain seq x y z
N MET A 1 -7.44 -10.33 -0.58
CA MET A 1 -8.25 -9.13 -0.86
C MET A 1 -9.51 -9.52 -1.56
N GLY A 2 -10.61 -9.08 -0.98
CA GLY A 2 -11.91 -8.99 -1.65
C GLY A 2 -12.69 -7.82 -1.05
N MET A 3 -13.86 -7.56 -1.61
CA MET A 3 -14.73 -6.50 -1.12
C MET A 3 -15.95 -7.10 -0.45
N THR A 4 -16.43 -6.43 0.59
CA THR A 4 -17.76 -6.66 1.15
C THR A 4 -18.38 -5.29 1.47
N HIS A 5 -19.51 -5.27 2.15
CA HIS A 5 -20.08 -4.05 2.69
C HIS A 5 -20.29 -4.17 4.19
N VAL A 6 -20.30 -3.02 4.84
CA VAL A 6 -20.48 -2.88 6.29
C VAL A 6 -21.60 -1.89 6.52
N ILE A 7 -22.49 -2.21 7.47
CA ILE A 7 -23.45 -1.26 8.01
C ILE A 7 -22.79 -0.62 9.23
N MET A 8 -22.65 0.70 9.20
CA MET A 8 -22.09 1.48 10.29
C MET A 8 -22.95 2.71 10.56
N VAL A 9 -22.83 3.27 11.76
CA VAL A 9 -23.46 4.55 12.10
C VAL A 9 -22.64 5.68 11.46
N ASP A 10 -23.30 6.61 10.78
CA ASP A 10 -22.63 7.77 10.20
C ASP A 10 -22.13 8.72 11.30
N ASP A 11 -20.82 8.76 11.46
CA ASP A 11 -20.11 9.63 12.41
C ASP A 11 -19.64 10.95 11.79
N THR A 12 -19.99 11.22 10.53
CA THR A 12 -19.55 12.44 9.87
C THR A 12 -20.33 13.65 10.37
N LYS A 13 -19.65 14.52 11.12
CA LYS A 13 -20.22 15.78 11.62
C LYS A 13 -20.82 16.61 10.47
N ASN A 14 -22.02 17.14 10.70
CA ASN A 14 -22.79 17.96 9.76
C ASN A 14 -23.26 17.23 8.49
N SER A 15 -23.26 15.89 8.50
CA SER A 15 -23.92 15.09 7.48
C SER A 15 -25.43 15.06 7.74
N LEU A 16 -26.23 15.01 6.67
CA LEU A 16 -27.69 14.82 6.77
C LEU A 16 -28.06 13.49 7.42
N THR A 17 -27.18 12.49 7.30
CA THR A 17 -27.37 11.14 7.82
C THR A 17 -26.64 10.92 9.14
N GLN A 18 -26.12 11.96 9.79
CA GLN A 18 -25.36 11.83 11.05
C GLN A 18 -26.19 11.06 12.10
N GLY A 19 -25.62 9.99 12.65
CA GLY A 19 -26.28 9.11 13.62
C GLY A 19 -27.23 8.08 13.01
N MET A 20 -27.45 8.09 11.70
CA MET A 20 -28.22 7.06 10.98
C MET A 20 -27.32 5.91 10.52
N GLU A 21 -27.93 4.77 10.23
CA GLU A 21 -27.24 3.63 9.64
C GLU A 21 -26.95 3.87 8.16
N ILE A 22 -25.70 3.64 7.75
CA ILE A 22 -25.25 3.76 6.36
C ILE A 22 -24.56 2.47 5.92
N SER A 23 -24.81 2.06 4.68
CA SER A 23 -24.10 0.96 4.04
C SER A 23 -22.85 1.50 3.34
N VAL A 24 -21.68 0.96 3.71
CA VAL A 24 -20.38 1.41 3.22
C VAL A 24 -19.65 0.24 2.56
N PRO A 25 -19.21 0.37 1.29
CA PRO A 25 -18.36 -0.64 0.68
C PRO A 25 -16.98 -0.64 1.33
N VAL A 26 -16.43 -1.83 1.56
CA VAL A 26 -15.12 -2.01 2.20
C VAL A 26 -14.26 -2.97 1.40
N THR A 27 -12.96 -2.72 1.40
CA THR A 27 -11.96 -3.67 0.92
C THR A 27 -11.29 -4.34 2.12
N VAL A 28 -11.30 -5.68 2.14
CA VAL A 28 -10.63 -6.50 3.15
C VAL A 28 -9.20 -6.76 2.70
N ILE A 29 -8.23 -6.41 3.54
CA ILE A 29 -6.81 -6.63 3.31
C ILE A 29 -6.28 -7.49 4.46
N GLU A 30 -5.62 -8.59 4.15
CA GLU A 30 -4.83 -9.34 5.13
C GLU A 30 -3.53 -8.59 5.40
N THR A 31 -3.23 -8.42 6.67
CA THR A 31 -2.08 -7.67 7.17
C THR A 31 -1.33 -8.51 8.21
N PRO A 32 -0.70 -9.62 7.80
CA PRO A 32 0.15 -10.37 8.72
C PRO A 32 1.28 -9.48 9.23
N ALA A 33 1.79 -9.79 10.43
CA ALA A 33 2.95 -9.10 10.97
C ALA A 33 4.14 -9.14 9.99
N ILE A 34 4.80 -7.99 9.85
CA ILE A 34 6.00 -7.84 9.02
C ILE A 34 7.24 -7.88 9.91
N ARG A 35 8.38 -8.30 9.37
CA ARG A 35 9.64 -8.36 10.13
C ARG A 35 10.58 -7.24 9.71
N VAL A 36 11.28 -6.64 10.66
CA VAL A 36 12.33 -5.65 10.40
C VAL A 36 13.65 -6.38 10.13
N ALA A 37 14.15 -6.31 8.90
CA ALA A 37 15.40 -6.94 8.51
C ALA A 37 16.62 -6.13 8.92
N ALA A 38 16.57 -4.82 8.69
CA ALA A 38 17.72 -3.95 8.89
C ALA A 38 17.30 -2.50 9.21
N ILE A 39 18.22 -1.75 9.79
CA ILE A 39 18.14 -0.29 9.92
C ILE A 39 19.14 0.30 8.92
N ARG A 40 18.73 1.30 8.17
CA ARG A 40 19.55 2.04 7.22
C ARG A 40 19.68 3.49 7.65
N ALA A 41 20.90 3.96 7.81
CA ALA A 41 21.22 5.35 8.10
C ALA A 41 21.55 6.10 6.80
N TYR A 42 21.05 7.32 6.69
CA TYR A 42 21.25 8.23 5.58
C TYR A 42 22.07 9.45 6.02
N ALA A 43 22.87 9.99 5.10
CA ALA A 43 23.51 11.28 5.23
C ALA A 43 23.11 12.17 4.06
N GLU A 44 23.00 13.46 4.29
CA GLU A 44 22.77 14.44 3.24
C GLU A 44 24.10 14.85 2.62
N ASP A 45 24.23 14.68 1.31
CA ASP A 45 25.34 15.16 0.51
C ASP A 45 24.84 16.29 -0.42
N THR A 46 25.76 16.99 -1.08
CA THR A 46 25.50 18.00 -2.12
C THR A 46 24.55 17.51 -3.23
N THR A 47 24.44 16.20 -3.43
CA THR A 47 23.60 15.55 -4.44
C THR A 47 22.31 14.94 -3.88
N GLY A 48 22.07 15.07 -2.56
CA GLY A 48 20.91 14.53 -1.85
C GLY A 48 21.28 13.45 -0.82
N GLU A 49 20.25 12.78 -0.30
CA GLU A 49 20.42 11.73 0.71
C GLU A 49 21.08 10.46 0.14
N LYS A 50 22.12 9.97 0.82
CA LYS A 50 22.81 8.72 0.50
C LYS A 50 22.82 7.80 1.71
N ALA A 51 22.62 6.50 1.47
CA ALA A 51 22.77 5.49 2.51
C ALA A 51 24.25 5.33 2.87
N ILE A 52 24.58 5.55 4.15
CA ILE A 52 25.97 5.50 4.64
C ILE A 52 26.30 4.21 5.39
N ALA A 53 25.31 3.62 6.07
CA ALA A 53 25.49 2.44 6.88
C ALA A 53 24.17 1.68 7.03
N GLU A 54 24.29 0.36 7.21
CA GLU A 54 23.17 -0.53 7.47
C GLU A 54 23.52 -1.49 8.60
N VAL A 55 22.55 -1.80 9.45
CA VAL A 55 22.65 -2.82 10.49
C VAL A 55 21.59 -3.85 10.24
N TRP A 56 22.00 -5.10 10.05
CA TRP A 56 21.11 -6.23 9.81
C TRP A 56 20.84 -6.99 11.11
N ALA A 57 19.62 -7.49 11.25
CA ALA A 57 19.26 -8.41 12.33
C ALA A 57 19.97 -9.77 12.14
N THR A 58 20.30 -10.41 13.25
CA THR A 58 20.97 -11.72 13.25
C THR A 58 19.98 -12.85 12.95
N ASP A 59 18.79 -12.79 13.55
CA ASP A 59 17.71 -13.74 13.31
C ASP A 59 16.80 -13.22 12.19
N LEU A 60 16.92 -13.82 11.00
CA LEU A 60 16.13 -13.49 9.82
C LEU A 60 15.40 -14.75 9.32
N ASP A 61 14.23 -14.55 8.72
CA ASP A 61 13.47 -15.65 8.15
C ASP A 61 14.26 -16.35 7.01
N PRO A 62 14.37 -17.69 7.01
CA PRO A 62 15.12 -18.42 5.98
C PRO A 62 14.62 -18.18 4.55
N GLU A 63 13.33 -17.87 4.35
CA GLU A 63 12.74 -17.61 3.03
C GLU A 63 13.24 -16.28 2.43
N LEU A 64 13.82 -15.38 3.24
CA LEU A 64 14.42 -14.13 2.76
C LEU A 64 15.56 -14.39 1.77
N LYS A 65 16.26 -15.53 1.89
CA LYS A 65 17.31 -15.99 0.95
C LYS A 65 16.83 -16.10 -0.49
N ARG A 66 15.51 -16.28 -0.71
CA ARG A 66 14.94 -16.33 -2.06
C ARG A 66 14.95 -14.98 -2.78
N ARG A 67 15.04 -13.87 -2.03
CA ARG A 67 14.99 -12.53 -2.59
C ARG A 67 16.35 -11.86 -2.66
N ILE A 68 17.16 -12.04 -1.62
CA ILE A 68 18.49 -11.45 -1.51
C ILE A 68 19.48 -12.45 -0.88
N PRO A 69 20.78 -12.36 -1.20
CA PRO A 69 21.78 -13.05 -0.40
C PRO A 69 21.78 -12.42 1.01
N ILE A 70 21.58 -13.26 2.04
CA ILE A 70 21.59 -12.77 3.43
C ILE A 70 23.03 -12.38 3.80
N PRO A 71 23.27 -11.15 4.31
CA PRO A 71 24.59 -10.76 4.80
C PRO A 71 25.07 -11.72 5.87
N LYS A 72 26.34 -12.15 5.78
CA LYS A 72 26.96 -12.97 6.83
C LYS A 72 27.08 -12.08 8.07
N GLY A 73 26.50 -12.53 9.19
CA GLY A 73 26.32 -11.73 10.41
C GLY A 73 27.57 -10.93 10.79
N GLU A 74 27.58 -9.66 10.42
CA GLU A 74 28.50 -8.67 10.96
C GLU A 74 28.15 -8.43 12.43
N ASN A 75 29.11 -7.94 13.21
CA ASN A 75 28.89 -7.59 14.62
C ASN A 75 27.85 -6.48 14.73
N MET A 76 26.58 -6.85 14.90
CA MET A 76 25.45 -5.94 15.06
C MET A 76 25.73 -4.84 16.09
N ALA A 77 26.36 -5.19 17.21
CA ALA A 77 26.71 -4.24 18.27
C ALA A 77 27.76 -3.19 17.82
N GLU A 78 28.74 -3.60 17.03
CA GLU A 78 29.82 -2.74 16.53
C GLU A 78 29.27 -1.74 15.51
N THR A 79 28.47 -2.22 14.55
CA THR A 79 27.88 -1.37 13.53
C THR A 79 26.85 -0.39 14.12
N LEU A 80 26.09 -0.81 15.15
CA LEU A 80 25.25 0.10 15.92
C LEU A 80 26.06 1.16 16.67
N GLY A 81 27.20 0.78 17.25
CA GLY A 81 28.11 1.74 17.89
C GLY A 81 28.65 2.77 16.90
N ASN A 82 29.01 2.33 15.69
CA ASN A 82 29.50 3.21 14.62
C ASN A 82 28.42 4.20 14.16
N ILE A 83 27.16 3.75 14.00
CA ILE A 83 26.05 4.65 13.69
C ILE A 83 25.83 5.66 14.83
N GLY A 84 25.91 5.24 16.10
CA GLY A 84 25.83 6.14 17.24
C GLY A 84 26.87 7.27 17.18
N LYS A 85 28.13 6.94 16.89
CA LYS A 85 29.19 7.94 16.71
C LYS A 85 28.92 8.88 15.55
N MET A 86 28.44 8.36 14.41
CA MET A 86 28.11 9.19 13.25
C MET A 86 26.94 10.15 13.52
N ILE A 87 26.01 9.76 14.40
CA ILE A 87 24.92 10.63 14.87
C ILE A 87 25.49 11.77 15.74
N GLU A 88 26.40 11.45 16.68
CA GLU A 88 27.07 12.46 17.52
C GLU A 88 27.92 13.44 16.71
N GLU A 89 28.58 12.96 15.65
CA GLU A 89 29.34 13.78 14.70
C GLU A 89 28.45 14.63 13.78
N GLY A 90 27.12 14.46 13.83
CA GLY A 90 26.16 15.21 13.00
C GLY A 90 26.17 14.83 11.52
N LYS A 91 26.68 13.63 11.17
CA LYS A 91 26.75 13.16 9.77
C LYS A 91 25.47 12.49 9.28
N VAL A 92 24.61 12.04 10.20
CA VAL A 92 23.37 11.30 9.87
C VAL A 92 22.20 12.27 9.73
N SER A 93 21.50 12.21 8.60
CA SER A 93 20.29 13.01 8.32
C SER A 93 19.00 12.27 8.70
N ASP A 94 18.89 10.99 8.32
CA ASP A 94 17.68 10.20 8.56
C ASP A 94 17.99 8.72 8.80
N ILE A 95 17.04 8.03 9.43
CA ILE A 95 17.12 6.60 9.74
C ILE A 95 15.82 5.94 9.28
N LYS A 96 15.94 4.89 8.47
CA LYS A 96 14.82 4.15 7.87
C LYS A 96 14.95 2.67 8.20
N ALA A 97 13.83 1.98 8.33
CA ALA A 97 13.79 0.54 8.55
C ALA A 97 13.59 -0.19 7.22
N VAL A 98 14.41 -1.21 6.96
CA VAL A 98 14.20 -2.18 5.89
C VAL A 98 13.31 -3.27 6.45
N THR A 99 12.08 -3.35 5.94
CA THR A 99 11.06 -4.30 6.37
C THR A 99 10.76 -5.30 5.26
N TYR A 100 10.29 -6.49 5.64
CA TYR A 100 9.83 -7.48 4.68
C TYR A 100 8.58 -8.20 5.15
N THR A 101 7.79 -8.60 4.18
CA THR A 101 6.55 -9.37 4.40
C THR A 101 6.86 -10.84 4.64
N LEU A 102 5.94 -11.56 5.29
CA LEU A 102 6.02 -13.01 5.51
C LEU A 102 4.89 -13.76 4.75
N PRO A 103 4.96 -13.88 3.40
CA PRO A 103 3.85 -14.44 2.62
C PRO A 103 3.52 -15.90 2.94
N LYS A 104 4.47 -16.67 3.50
CA LYS A 104 4.27 -18.05 3.94
C LYS A 104 3.14 -18.19 4.97
N SER A 105 2.91 -17.16 5.77
CA SER A 105 1.80 -17.11 6.74
C SER A 105 0.43 -16.97 6.07
N LEU A 106 0.37 -16.53 4.81
CA LEU A 106 -0.86 -16.25 4.09
C LEU A 106 -1.29 -17.45 3.26
N THR A 107 -2.47 -17.99 3.54
CA THR A 107 -3.06 -19.08 2.75
C THR A 107 -3.56 -18.62 1.39
N GLY A 108 -4.08 -17.39 1.30
CA GLY A 108 -4.67 -16.83 0.08
C GLY A 108 -3.64 -16.42 -0.99
N VAL A 109 -2.34 -16.37 -0.66
CA VAL A 109 -1.30 -15.90 -1.58
C VAL A 109 -0.32 -17.03 -1.91
N PRO A 110 -0.20 -17.47 -3.18
CA PRO A 110 0.70 -18.58 -3.54
C PRO A 110 2.19 -18.29 -3.34
N LYS A 111 2.59 -17.01 -3.28
CA LYS A 111 3.99 -16.60 -3.19
C LYS A 111 4.55 -16.99 -1.81
N LYS A 112 5.75 -17.57 -1.79
CA LYS A 112 6.54 -17.77 -0.55
C LYS A 112 7.68 -16.76 -0.42
N THR A 113 8.05 -16.13 -1.53
CA THR A 113 9.10 -15.11 -1.62
C THR A 113 8.67 -13.82 -0.92
N PRO A 114 9.42 -13.36 0.09
CA PRO A 114 9.18 -12.07 0.73
C PRO A 114 9.30 -10.89 -0.26
N ASP A 115 8.46 -9.89 -0.04
CA ASP A 115 8.64 -8.56 -0.61
C ASP A 115 9.29 -7.64 0.42
N ILE A 116 10.40 -7.02 0.02
CA ILE A 116 11.21 -6.10 0.84
C ILE A 116 10.82 -4.66 0.49
N MET A 117 10.72 -3.81 1.51
CA MET A 117 10.49 -2.39 1.35
C MET A 117 11.22 -1.60 2.43
N GLU A 118 11.40 -0.31 2.17
CA GLU A 118 11.93 0.63 3.15
C GLU A 118 10.79 1.47 3.71
N SER A 119 10.78 1.59 5.03
CA SER A 119 9.78 2.31 5.82
C SER A 119 10.50 3.40 6.61
N GLY A 120 10.07 4.65 6.41
CA GLY A 120 10.58 5.76 7.21
C GLY A 120 10.11 5.64 8.66
N ILE A 121 11.01 5.89 9.60
CA ILE A 121 10.67 6.02 11.02
C ILE A 121 10.45 7.51 11.29
N SER A 122 9.41 7.87 12.02
CA SER A 122 9.16 9.25 12.43
C SER A 122 9.34 9.38 13.93
N ALA A 123 10.15 10.35 14.37
CA ALA A 123 10.34 10.69 15.78
C ALA A 123 10.70 12.18 15.89
N ARG A 124 10.63 12.72 17.11
CA ARG A 124 10.96 14.12 17.38
C ARG A 124 12.44 14.43 17.16
N ASP A 125 13.31 13.55 17.65
CA ASP A 125 14.76 13.71 17.63
C ASP A 125 15.42 12.49 16.98
N LEU A 126 16.60 12.69 16.38
CA LEU A 126 17.34 11.62 15.70
C LEU A 126 17.82 10.53 16.68
N ASN A 127 18.18 10.91 17.92
CA ASN A 127 18.56 9.96 18.97
C ASN A 127 17.39 9.05 19.35
N THR A 128 16.21 9.65 19.60
CA THR A 128 14.98 8.91 19.89
C THR A 128 14.58 8.01 18.72
N LYS A 129 14.75 8.50 17.48
CA LYS A 129 14.55 7.70 16.26
C LYS A 129 15.47 6.48 16.23
N PHE A 130 16.74 6.66 16.58
CA PHE A 130 17.73 5.59 16.58
C PHE A 130 17.48 4.56 17.69
N GLU A 131 17.12 4.99 18.89
CA GLU A 131 16.75 4.10 20.00
C GLU A 131 15.51 3.26 19.66
N TYR A 132 14.49 3.88 19.08
CA TYR A 132 13.33 3.16 18.59
C TYR A 132 13.68 2.19 17.45
N ALA A 133 14.53 2.62 16.50
CA ALA A 133 14.98 1.74 15.42
C ALA A 133 15.70 0.50 15.97
N LYS A 134 16.54 0.66 17.01
CA LYS A 134 17.20 -0.46 17.71
C LYS A 134 16.20 -1.42 18.36
N SER A 135 15.15 -0.91 19.00
CA SER A 135 14.20 -1.76 19.71
C SER A 135 13.34 -2.62 18.77
N ILE A 136 13.04 -2.12 17.57
CA ILE A 136 12.25 -2.85 16.57
C ILE A 136 13.09 -3.78 15.67
N LEU A 137 14.42 -3.72 15.74
CA LEU A 137 15.27 -4.49 14.85
C LEU A 137 15.15 -5.99 15.13
N GLY A 138 14.79 -6.77 14.11
CA GLY A 138 14.59 -8.22 14.21
C GLY A 138 13.24 -8.65 14.79
N THR A 139 12.43 -7.71 15.30
CA THR A 139 11.10 -7.99 15.84
C THR A 139 10.03 -8.03 14.74
N LEU A 140 8.87 -8.57 15.10
CA LEU A 140 7.66 -8.53 14.30
C LEU A 140 6.88 -7.26 14.63
N VAL A 141 6.50 -6.51 13.60
CA VAL A 141 5.65 -5.33 13.69
C VAL A 141 4.27 -5.71 13.17
N SER A 142 3.27 -5.60 14.05
CA SER A 142 1.88 -5.83 13.71
C SER A 142 1.23 -4.54 13.19
N ILE A 143 0.05 -4.67 12.58
CA ILE A 143 -0.68 -3.50 12.07
C ILE A 143 -1.20 -2.62 13.21
N THR A 144 -1.53 -3.21 14.36
CA THR A 144 -2.03 -2.52 15.56
C THR A 144 -0.97 -1.65 16.23
N ASP A 145 0.32 -1.96 16.03
CA ASP A 145 1.42 -1.15 16.57
C ASP A 145 1.57 0.18 15.82
N VAL A 146 1.11 0.24 14.56
CA VAL A 146 1.29 1.39 13.66
C VAL A 146 0.01 2.21 13.52
N PHE A 147 -1.13 1.55 13.29
CA PHE A 147 -2.39 2.23 12.99
C PHE A 147 -3.47 1.91 14.01
N LYS A 148 -4.34 2.89 14.23
CA LYS A 148 -5.56 2.75 15.03
C LYS A 148 -6.80 2.73 14.13
N THR A 149 -7.86 2.15 14.65
CA THR A 149 -9.21 2.20 14.05
C THR A 149 -9.69 3.64 13.92
N GLY A 150 -10.33 3.98 12.80
CA GLY A 150 -10.82 5.33 12.54
C GLY A 150 -9.83 6.26 11.84
N THR A 151 -8.53 5.94 11.88
CA THR A 151 -7.49 6.77 11.26
C THR A 151 -7.60 6.77 9.73
N LEU A 152 -7.14 7.87 9.12
CA LEU A 152 -6.97 7.97 7.68
C LEU A 152 -5.59 7.44 7.30
N VAL A 153 -5.48 6.73 6.17
CA VAL A 153 -4.23 6.20 5.62
C VAL A 153 -4.16 6.45 4.12
N ASP A 154 -2.95 6.55 3.58
CA ASP A 154 -2.74 6.49 2.15
C ASP A 154 -2.42 5.04 1.74
N THR A 155 -3.05 4.58 0.66
CA THR A 155 -2.84 3.23 0.11
C THR A 155 -2.03 3.31 -1.17
N ALA A 156 -0.83 2.73 -1.18
CA ALA A 156 0.05 2.69 -2.36
C ALA A 156 0.13 1.26 -2.90
N ALA A 157 -0.25 1.06 -4.17
CA ALA A 157 -0.19 -0.24 -4.81
C ALA A 157 -0.05 -0.13 -6.34
N ILE A 158 0.18 -1.28 -6.97
CA ILE A 158 0.20 -1.40 -8.44
C ILE A 158 -1.19 -1.78 -8.92
N THR A 159 -1.74 -0.94 -9.80
CA THR A 159 -3.08 -1.13 -10.39
C THR A 159 -3.21 -2.41 -11.22
N ILE A 160 -4.44 -2.85 -11.46
CA ILE A 160 -4.74 -4.01 -12.32
C ILE A 160 -4.18 -3.75 -13.72
N GLY A 161 -3.33 -4.66 -14.20
CA GLY A 161 -2.78 -4.61 -15.56
C GLY A 161 -3.85 -4.90 -16.60
N LYS A 162 -3.94 -4.05 -17.63
CA LYS A 162 -4.85 -4.23 -18.77
C LYS A 162 -4.10 -4.39 -20.10
N GLY A 163 -2.77 -4.46 -20.07
CA GLY A 163 -1.91 -4.55 -21.26
C GLY A 163 -2.02 -3.34 -22.18
N THR A 164 -1.78 -3.55 -23.47
CA THR A 164 -1.96 -2.54 -24.51
C THR A 164 -3.45 -2.26 -24.70
N GLN A 165 -3.84 -0.99 -24.52
CA GLN A 165 -5.21 -0.53 -24.77
C GLN A 165 -5.21 0.58 -25.81
N GLY A 166 -6.29 0.63 -26.59
CA GLY A 166 -6.53 1.70 -27.54
C GLY A 166 -6.85 3.04 -26.86
N PRO A 167 -6.79 4.15 -27.60
CA PRO A 167 -6.95 5.49 -27.05
C PRO A 167 -8.26 5.71 -26.30
N VAL A 168 -9.35 5.08 -26.77
CA VAL A 168 -10.69 5.16 -26.16
C VAL A 168 -10.66 4.73 -24.69
N LYS A 169 -10.11 3.55 -24.40
CA LYS A 169 -10.10 3.02 -23.02
C LYS A 169 -8.98 3.60 -22.17
N ARG A 170 -7.85 3.97 -22.79
CA ARG A 170 -6.68 4.51 -22.10
C ARG A 170 -6.87 5.97 -21.66
N TRP A 171 -7.46 6.79 -22.53
CA TRP A 171 -7.59 8.23 -22.36
C TRP A 171 -9.04 8.72 -22.25
N GLY A 172 -10.03 7.85 -22.43
CA GLY A 172 -11.43 8.24 -22.34
C GLY A 172 -11.94 9.06 -23.54
N ILE A 173 -11.30 8.94 -24.71
CA ILE A 173 -11.79 9.64 -25.90
C ILE A 173 -13.13 9.04 -26.39
N GLN A 174 -13.89 9.83 -27.12
CA GLN A 174 -15.11 9.37 -27.74
C GLN A 174 -14.83 8.34 -28.85
N LEU A 175 -15.76 7.39 -29.03
CA LEU A 175 -15.87 6.61 -30.25
C LEU A 175 -16.32 7.52 -31.39
N MET A 176 -15.96 7.17 -32.63
CA MET A 176 -16.56 7.82 -33.80
C MET A 176 -18.09 7.65 -33.76
N LYS A 177 -18.81 8.69 -34.18
CA LYS A 177 -20.27 8.80 -34.06
C LYS A 177 -20.94 8.80 -35.43
N GLY A 178 -22.21 8.39 -35.46
CA GLY A 178 -23.06 8.46 -36.65
C GLY A 178 -22.44 7.77 -37.87
N LYS A 179 -22.40 8.46 -39.01
CA LYS A 179 -21.83 7.94 -40.26
C LYS A 179 -20.36 7.54 -40.10
N HIS A 180 -19.57 8.32 -39.35
CA HIS A 180 -18.13 8.05 -39.15
C HIS A 180 -17.86 6.72 -38.45
N SER A 181 -18.78 6.27 -37.58
CA SER A 181 -18.67 4.96 -36.91
C SER A 181 -18.71 3.75 -37.87
N ARG A 182 -19.27 3.94 -39.08
CA ARG A 182 -19.49 2.89 -40.10
C ARG A 182 -18.47 2.94 -41.23
N GLN A 183 -17.63 3.97 -41.29
CA GLN A 183 -16.68 4.19 -42.41
C GLN A 183 -15.34 3.48 -42.24
N GLY A 184 -15.22 2.55 -41.29
CA GLY A 184 -14.10 1.61 -41.19
C GLY A 184 -13.34 1.67 -39.86
N SER A 185 -13.23 2.84 -39.22
CA SER A 185 -12.56 2.94 -37.92
C SER A 185 -13.44 3.56 -36.86
N LEU A 186 -13.73 2.78 -35.81
CA LEU A 186 -14.63 3.20 -34.74
C LEU A 186 -13.89 3.81 -33.54
N ARG A 187 -12.64 3.38 -33.30
CA ARG A 187 -11.91 3.56 -32.03
C ARG A 187 -10.62 4.35 -32.15
N GLN A 188 -10.44 5.05 -33.28
CA GLN A 188 -9.27 5.90 -33.53
C GLN A 188 -9.59 7.37 -33.23
N ILE A 189 -8.54 8.15 -33.01
CA ILE A 189 -8.61 9.61 -32.95
C ILE A 189 -8.82 10.21 -34.35
N GLY A 190 -9.37 11.42 -34.43
CA GLY A 190 -9.59 12.11 -35.71
C GLY A 190 -8.29 12.59 -36.38
N THR A 191 -7.38 13.21 -35.61
CA THR A 191 -6.09 13.72 -36.10
C THR A 191 -4.99 13.55 -35.05
N LEU A 192 -3.75 13.42 -35.51
CA LEU A 192 -2.54 13.36 -34.67
C LEU A 192 -1.92 14.74 -34.38
N GLY A 193 -2.45 15.81 -34.95
CA GLY A 193 -1.93 17.16 -34.72
C GLY A 193 -2.35 18.18 -35.77
N GLY A 194 -1.99 19.44 -35.53
CA GLY A 194 -2.12 20.52 -36.52
C GLY A 194 -0.92 20.57 -37.46
N PHE A 195 -1.08 21.25 -38.60
CA PHE A 195 -0.07 21.30 -39.67
C PHE A 195 1.27 21.93 -39.28
N GLY A 196 1.26 23.00 -38.47
CA GLY A 196 2.46 23.82 -38.22
C GLY A 196 3.57 23.12 -37.44
N LEU A 197 3.23 22.19 -36.56
CA LEU A 197 4.22 21.38 -35.84
C LEU A 197 4.41 20.08 -36.63
N ARG A 198 5.55 19.95 -37.33
CA ARG A 198 5.93 18.74 -38.09
C ARG A 198 6.33 17.55 -37.20
N ARG A 199 5.61 17.35 -36.09
CA ARG A 199 5.78 16.27 -35.13
C ARG A 199 4.48 16.01 -34.39
N VAL A 200 4.26 14.77 -33.97
CA VAL A 200 3.15 14.42 -33.08
C VAL A 200 3.50 14.89 -31.66
N SER A 201 2.62 15.67 -31.05
CA SER A 201 2.79 16.06 -29.65
C SER A 201 2.61 14.85 -28.74
N TRP A 202 3.47 14.72 -27.73
CA TRP A 202 3.36 13.66 -26.70
C TRP A 202 2.04 13.71 -25.92
N ARG A 203 1.31 14.84 -25.98
CA ARG A 203 -0.01 15.04 -25.37
C ARG A 203 -1.15 14.37 -26.14
N VAL A 204 -0.92 13.94 -27.38
CA VAL A 204 -1.96 13.33 -28.21
C VAL A 204 -2.30 11.94 -27.67
N PRO A 205 -3.60 11.62 -27.43
CA PRO A 205 -4.00 10.36 -26.83
C PRO A 205 -3.77 9.21 -27.80
N GLN A 206 -2.72 8.42 -27.55
CA GLN A 206 -2.35 7.27 -28.35
C GLN A 206 -2.49 5.95 -27.59
N MET A 207 -2.52 4.84 -28.32
CA MET A 207 -2.55 3.51 -27.74
C MET A 207 -1.31 3.24 -26.87
N GLY A 208 -1.41 2.29 -25.96
CA GLY A 208 -0.25 1.84 -25.19
C GLY A 208 -0.64 1.19 -23.87
N GLN A 209 0.36 1.00 -23.01
CA GLN A 209 0.18 0.34 -21.71
C GLN A 209 -0.86 1.07 -20.86
N THR A 210 -1.80 0.29 -20.33
CA THR A 210 -2.84 0.75 -19.41
C THR A 210 -2.92 -0.18 -18.22
N GLY A 211 -2.92 0.41 -17.02
CA GLY A 211 -2.84 -0.35 -15.78
C GLY A 211 -1.43 -0.89 -15.52
N TYR A 212 -1.25 -1.60 -14.41
CA TYR A 212 0.06 -1.98 -13.89
C TYR A 212 0.96 -0.77 -13.57
N HIS A 213 0.33 0.37 -13.28
CA HIS A 213 1.02 1.58 -12.83
C HIS A 213 0.91 1.68 -11.31
N GLN A 214 1.95 2.20 -10.66
CA GLN A 214 1.90 2.57 -9.25
C GLN A 214 0.89 3.72 -9.05
N ARG A 215 0.02 3.58 -8.06
CA ARG A 215 -0.91 4.62 -7.62
C ARG A 215 -0.93 4.68 -6.11
N THR A 216 -1.03 5.90 -5.60
CA THR A 216 -1.29 6.17 -4.20
C THR A 216 -2.66 6.81 -4.10
N GLU A 217 -3.61 6.13 -3.48
CA GLU A 217 -4.91 6.71 -3.14
C GLU A 217 -4.87 7.26 -1.73
N PHE A 218 -5.23 8.53 -1.59
CA PHE A 218 -5.08 9.27 -0.35
C PHE A 218 -6.32 9.18 0.54
N ASN A 219 -6.12 9.40 1.84
CA ASN A 219 -7.19 9.63 2.83
C ASN A 219 -8.26 8.52 2.87
N LYS A 220 -7.83 7.26 2.86
CA LYS A 220 -8.69 6.10 3.06
C LYS A 220 -8.88 5.84 4.55
N ARG A 221 -10.12 5.64 5.00
CA ARG A 221 -10.39 5.40 6.42
C ARG A 221 -10.25 3.93 6.75
N ILE A 222 -9.53 3.61 7.83
CA ILE A 222 -9.55 2.29 8.45
C ILE A 222 -10.82 2.19 9.28
N LEU A 223 -11.69 1.22 8.95
CA LEU A 223 -12.94 1.01 9.65
C LEU A 223 -12.78 0.01 10.80
N LYS A 224 -12.07 -1.09 10.57
CA LYS A 224 -11.80 -2.11 11.58
C LYS A 224 -10.42 -2.69 11.36
N ILE A 225 -9.73 -2.96 12.46
CA ILE A 225 -8.56 -3.82 12.51
C ILE A 225 -8.98 -5.02 13.36
N GLY A 226 -8.76 -6.23 12.87
CA GLY A 226 -9.13 -7.44 13.60
C GLY A 226 -8.13 -8.56 13.36
N SER A 227 -8.09 -9.51 14.29
CA SER A 227 -7.18 -10.66 14.23
C SER A 227 -7.84 -11.94 13.72
N ASP A 228 -9.17 -12.04 13.82
CA ASP A 228 -9.92 -13.19 13.32
C ASP A 228 -10.54 -12.93 11.94
N GLY A 229 -9.91 -13.49 10.91
CA GLY A 229 -10.36 -13.37 9.53
C GLY A 229 -11.72 -14.01 9.22
N GLU A 230 -12.23 -14.91 10.07
CA GLU A 230 -13.53 -15.55 9.85
C GLU A 230 -14.69 -14.55 9.96
N GLU A 231 -14.54 -13.49 10.75
CA GLU A 231 -15.53 -12.42 10.92
C GLU A 231 -15.87 -11.70 9.61
N VAL A 232 -14.89 -11.59 8.72
CA VAL A 232 -15.00 -10.82 7.47
C VAL A 232 -15.05 -11.69 6.23
N THR A 233 -14.76 -12.99 6.36
CA THR A 233 -14.74 -13.91 5.24
C THR A 233 -16.18 -14.25 4.82
N PRO A 234 -16.54 -14.02 3.54
CA PRO A 234 -17.82 -14.44 3.00
C PRO A 234 -17.98 -15.96 2.97
N GLU A 235 -19.23 -16.42 2.96
CA GLU A 235 -19.56 -17.81 2.67
C GLU A 235 -18.94 -18.24 1.32
N GLY A 236 -18.29 -19.40 1.30
CA GLY A 236 -17.53 -19.88 0.14
C GLY A 236 -16.19 -19.17 -0.11
N GLY A 237 -15.81 -18.19 0.72
CA GLY A 237 -14.55 -17.45 0.62
C GLY A 237 -14.54 -16.37 -0.46
N PHE A 238 -13.48 -15.56 -0.49
CA PHE A 238 -13.33 -14.52 -1.51
C PHE A 238 -12.96 -15.12 -2.87
N MET A 239 -13.71 -14.74 -3.91
CA MET A 239 -13.46 -15.19 -5.28
C MET A 239 -12.01 -14.89 -5.72
N ASN A 240 -11.34 -15.89 -6.29
CA ASN A 240 -9.93 -15.82 -6.71
C ASN A 240 -8.93 -15.48 -5.60
N TYR A 241 -9.30 -15.58 -4.32
CA TYR A 241 -8.44 -15.33 -3.17
C TYR A 241 -8.46 -16.49 -2.16
N GLY A 242 -9.65 -16.85 -1.66
CA GLY A 242 -9.84 -17.85 -0.61
C GLY A 242 -10.30 -17.26 0.71
N PHE A 243 -10.05 -17.97 1.81
CA PHE A 243 -10.44 -17.60 3.17
C PHE A 243 -9.39 -16.67 3.81
N VAL A 244 -9.88 -15.71 4.60
CA VAL A 244 -9.04 -14.87 5.47
C VAL A 244 -8.97 -15.52 6.84
N ARG A 245 -7.77 -15.77 7.36
CA ARG A 245 -7.56 -16.57 8.59
C ARG A 245 -6.81 -15.85 9.71
N GLY A 246 -6.26 -14.66 9.45
CA GLY A 246 -5.45 -13.94 10.42
C GLY A 246 -5.75 -12.46 10.38
N ASP A 247 -4.77 -11.68 10.82
CA ASP A 247 -4.88 -10.22 10.93
C ASP A 247 -5.34 -9.58 9.62
N TYR A 248 -6.34 -8.70 9.74
CA TYR A 248 -6.93 -8.01 8.62
C TYR A 248 -7.27 -6.56 8.95
N VAL A 249 -7.42 -5.77 7.89
CA VAL A 249 -7.89 -4.40 7.94
C VAL A 249 -9.05 -4.22 6.96
N LEU A 250 -10.11 -3.55 7.44
CA LEU A 250 -11.18 -3.05 6.61
C LEU A 250 -10.90 -1.60 6.21
N ILE A 251 -10.67 -1.38 4.92
CA ILE A 251 -10.49 -0.05 4.36
C ILE A 251 -11.78 0.40 3.68
N LYS A 252 -12.23 1.63 3.99
CA LYS A 252 -13.38 2.25 3.33
C LYS A 252 -13.15 2.40 1.83
N GLY A 253 -14.09 1.87 1.05
CA GLY A 253 -14.11 1.96 -0.41
C GLY A 253 -13.16 0.98 -1.10
N SER A 254 -12.72 1.35 -2.30
CA SER A 254 -11.79 0.56 -3.11
C SER A 254 -10.33 0.81 -2.74
N VAL A 255 -9.46 -0.14 -3.09
CA VAL A 255 -8.01 -0.03 -2.99
C VAL A 255 -7.37 -0.47 -4.31
N PRO A 256 -6.30 0.19 -4.78
CA PRO A 256 -5.72 -0.13 -6.09
C PRO A 256 -5.09 -1.53 -6.14
N GLY A 257 -5.33 -2.23 -7.25
CA GLY A 257 -4.68 -3.51 -7.58
C GLY A 257 -5.62 -4.71 -7.60
N PRO A 258 -5.18 -5.85 -8.15
CA PRO A 258 -5.96 -7.09 -8.15
C PRO A 258 -5.90 -7.79 -6.78
N SER A 259 -6.70 -8.84 -6.62
CA SER A 259 -6.53 -9.77 -5.49
C SER A 259 -5.09 -10.29 -5.42
N LYS A 260 -4.61 -10.59 -4.20
CA LYS A 260 -3.25 -11.08 -3.89
C LYS A 260 -2.09 -10.09 -4.09
N ARG A 261 -2.35 -8.86 -4.58
CA ARG A 261 -1.32 -7.83 -4.75
C ARG A 261 -0.84 -7.31 -3.39
N LEU A 262 0.44 -6.96 -3.30
CA LEU A 262 0.95 -6.20 -2.15
C LEU A 262 0.40 -4.77 -2.17
N ILE A 263 -0.15 -4.32 -1.05
CA ILE A 263 -0.49 -2.92 -0.80
C ILE A 263 0.39 -2.42 0.32
N ARG A 264 0.82 -1.16 0.21
CA ARG A 264 1.50 -0.44 1.27
C ARG A 264 0.55 0.58 1.88
N LEU A 265 0.49 0.59 3.20
CA LEU A 265 -0.20 1.61 3.98
C LEU A 265 0.84 2.58 4.53
N ARG A 266 0.47 3.85 4.63
CA ARG A 266 1.27 4.87 5.31
C ARG A 266 0.34 5.92 5.91
N ASP A 267 0.90 6.71 6.81
CA ASP A 267 0.23 7.89 7.33
C ASP A 267 -0.17 8.88 6.21
N PRO A 268 -1.32 9.56 6.37
CA PRO A 268 -1.89 10.40 5.34
C PRO A 268 -1.09 11.70 5.23
N ILE A 269 -0.46 11.95 4.09
CA ILE A 269 0.34 13.17 3.91
C ILE A 269 -0.54 14.44 3.87
N ARG A 270 -1.80 14.29 3.47
CA ARG A 270 -2.72 15.42 3.19
C ARG A 270 -4.10 15.19 3.78
N ALA A 271 -4.16 14.81 5.06
CA ALA A 271 -5.42 14.62 5.77
C ALA A 271 -6.24 15.92 5.80
N LYS A 272 -7.46 15.87 5.25
CA LYS A 272 -8.39 17.02 5.25
C LYS A 272 -9.14 17.16 6.57
N LYS A 273 -9.28 16.09 7.34
CA LYS A 273 -9.93 16.04 8.64
C LYS A 273 -9.01 15.28 9.59
N ALA A 274 -8.81 15.83 10.78
CA ALA A 274 -8.20 15.10 11.89
C ALA A 274 -9.10 13.93 12.29
N ASP A 275 -8.47 12.89 12.83
CA ASP A 275 -8.99 11.59 13.24
C ASP A 275 -10.52 11.54 13.44
N LEU A 276 -11.20 10.70 12.65
CA LEU A 276 -12.67 10.63 12.61
C LEU A 276 -13.27 9.85 13.80
N GLY A 277 -12.45 9.52 14.81
CA GLY A 277 -12.82 8.64 15.92
C GLY A 277 -13.04 7.20 15.47
N GLU A 278 -13.27 6.30 16.43
CA GLU A 278 -13.57 4.90 16.13
C GLU A 278 -14.98 4.77 15.54
N PRO A 279 -15.12 4.17 14.35
CA PRO A 279 -16.43 4.01 13.73
C PRO A 279 -17.23 2.89 14.41
N ASN A 280 -18.51 3.15 14.64
CA ASN A 280 -19.42 2.13 15.18
C ASN A 280 -19.95 1.23 14.05
N ILE A 281 -19.45 0.00 13.99
CA ILE A 281 -19.86 -1.01 13.00
C ILE A 281 -20.96 -1.89 13.60
N LEU A 282 -22.12 -1.92 12.95
CA LEU A 282 -23.28 -2.70 13.37
C LEU A 282 -23.29 -4.09 12.73
N HIS A 283 -22.92 -4.18 11.45
CA HIS A 283 -22.97 -5.43 10.70
C HIS A 283 -21.90 -5.49 9.61
N ILE A 284 -21.28 -6.66 9.43
CA ILE A 284 -20.36 -6.95 8.34
C ILE A 284 -20.99 -8.06 7.49
N SER A 285 -21.21 -7.79 6.20
CA SER A 285 -21.81 -8.78 5.31
C SER A 285 -20.84 -9.94 5.04
N ARG A 286 -21.31 -11.15 5.34
CA ARG A 286 -20.64 -12.43 5.03
C ARG A 286 -21.34 -13.20 3.92
N GLU A 287 -22.28 -12.58 3.23
CA GLU A 287 -22.98 -13.19 2.09
C GLU A 287 -21.99 -13.58 0.99
N SER A 288 -22.18 -14.78 0.44
CA SER A 288 -21.40 -15.33 -0.66
C SER A 288 -21.23 -14.31 -1.78
N LYS A 289 -19.99 -14.23 -2.31
CA LYS A 289 -19.69 -13.39 -3.49
C LYS A 289 -19.92 -14.12 -4.81
N GLN A 290 -20.37 -15.36 -4.72
CA GLN A 290 -20.89 -16.17 -5.81
C GLN A 290 -22.41 -16.11 -5.66
N GLY A 291 -23.07 -15.47 -6.63
CA GLY A 291 -24.47 -15.05 -6.53
C GLY A 291 -25.47 -16.18 -6.38
#